data_AF-A0A9D0RF35-F1
#
_entry.id   AF-A0A9D0RF35-F1
#
_cell.length_a   1.000
_cell.length_b   1.000
_cell.length_c   1.000
_cell.angle_alpha   90.00
_cell.angle_beta   90.00
_cell.angle_gamma   90.00
#
_symmetry.space_group_name_H-M   'P 1'
#
loop_
_entity.id
_entity.type
_entity.pdbx_description
1 polymer ?
#
loop_
_entity_poly.entity_id
_entity_poly.type
_entity_poly.pdbx_seq_one_letter_code
_entity_poly.pdbx_strand_id
1 'polypeptide(L)' 'MATVNFSVPDEVKEAFNKAFAGENKSAVLARLMRQAVEERERQRRRQAAVASLLKLRRRARPVSEREVARARRAGRP' A
#
# COMPACT_ATOMS: atom_id res chain seq x y z
N MET A 1 -11.45 -24.05 -8.85
CA MET A 1 -11.63 -22.57 -8.92
C MET A 1 -12.86 -22.25 -8.10
N ALA A 2 -12.82 -21.24 -7.22
CA ALA A 2 -13.99 -20.84 -6.46
C ALA A 2 -14.82 -19.83 -7.27
N THR A 3 -16.14 -19.99 -7.25
CA THR A 3 -17.07 -19.01 -7.86
C THR A 3 -17.44 -17.99 -6.82
N VAL A 4 -17.38 -16.71 -7.18
CA VAL A 4 -17.79 -15.60 -6.32
C VAL A 4 -18.75 -14.72 -7.11
N ASN A 5 -19.89 -14.39 -6.50
CA ASN A 5 -20.92 -13.56 -7.12
C ASN A 5 -20.87 -12.15 -6.50
N PHE A 6 -20.86 -11.13 -7.35
CA PHE A 6 -20.90 -9.73 -6.95
C PHE A 6 -21.96 -8.99 -7.74
N SER A 7 -22.68 -8.09 -7.08
CA SER A 7 -23.53 -7.11 -7.74
C SER A 7 -22.69 -5.87 -8.03
N VAL A 8 -22.68 -5.46 -9.29
CA VAL A 8 -22.07 -4.21 -9.75
C VAL A 8 -23.11 -3.44 -10.56
N PRO A 9 -23.06 -2.10 -10.59
CA PRO A 9 -23.91 -1.32 -11.47
C PRO A 9 -23.72 -1.73 -12.94
N ASP A 10 -24.79 -1.68 -13.74
CA ASP A 10 -24.77 -2.14 -15.12
C ASP A 10 -23.77 -1.34 -15.96
N GLU A 11 -23.67 -0.03 -15.74
CA GLU A 11 -22.72 0.84 -16.41
C GLU A 11 -21.27 0.43 -16.17
N VAL A 12 -20.96 -0.08 -14.97
CA VAL A 12 -19.62 -0.57 -14.61
C VAL A 12 -19.34 -1.88 -15.32
N LYS A 13 -20.32 -2.80 -15.34
CA LYS A 13 -20.21 -4.09 -16.03
C LYS A 13 -20.00 -3.90 -17.54
N GLU A 14 -20.74 -2.99 -18.16
CA GLU A 14 -20.62 -2.69 -19.59
C GLU A 14 -19.27 -2.08 -19.92
N ALA A 15 -18.83 -1.07 -19.15
CA ALA A 15 -17.52 -0.46 -19.33
C ALA A 15 -16.39 -1.49 -19.19
N PHE A 16 -16.46 -2.35 -18.18
CA PHE A 16 -15.48 -3.42 -17.97
C PHE A 16 -15.48 -4.43 -19.12
N ASN A 17 -16.66 -4.86 -19.55
CA ASN A 17 -16.78 -5.82 -20.65
C ASN A 17 -16.24 -5.28 -21.96
N LYS A 18 -16.45 -3.98 -22.24
CA LYS A 18 -15.92 -3.30 -23.42
C LYS A 18 -14.40 -3.13 -23.34
N ALA A 19 -13.88 -2.71 -22.19
CA ALA A 19 -12.44 -2.45 -22.01
C ALA A 19 -11.58 -3.72 -22.11
N PHE A 20 -12.08 -4.85 -21.61
CA PHE A 20 -11.37 -6.14 -21.61
C PHE A 20 -12.02 -7.15 -22.57
N ALA A 21 -12.54 -6.66 -23.70
CA ALA A 21 -13.11 -7.52 -24.73
C ALA A 21 -12.03 -8.46 -25.31
N GLY A 22 -12.33 -9.76 -25.41
CA GLY A 22 -11.37 -10.77 -25.87
C GLY A 22 -10.43 -11.33 -24.79
N GLU A 23 -10.44 -10.78 -23.58
CA GLU A 23 -9.64 -11.29 -22.46
C GLU A 23 -10.45 -12.22 -21.53
N ASN A 24 -9.74 -13.07 -20.78
CA ASN A 24 -10.32 -13.81 -19.66
C ASN A 24 -10.63 -12.86 -18.50
N LYS A 25 -11.88 -12.40 -18.44
CA LYS A 25 -12.37 -11.47 -17.42
C LYS A 25 -12.16 -11.94 -15.98
N SER A 26 -12.28 -13.24 -15.72
CA SER A 26 -12.01 -13.82 -14.40
C SER A 26 -10.54 -13.70 -14.01
N ALA A 27 -9.61 -13.86 -14.97
CA ALA A 27 -8.19 -13.66 -14.73
C ALA A 27 -7.85 -12.19 -14.45
N VAL A 28 -8.48 -11.26 -15.18
CA VAL A 28 -8.36 -9.81 -14.94
C VAL A 28 -8.85 -9.46 -13.53
N LEU A 29 -10.05 -9.90 -13.15
CA LEU A 29 -10.60 -9.68 -11.81
C LEU A 29 -9.72 -10.28 -10.71
N ALA A 30 -9.23 -11.51 -10.89
CA ALA A 30 -8.36 -12.15 -9.91
C ALA A 30 -7.05 -11.36 -9.71
N ARG A 31 -6.49 -10.78 -10.78
CA ARG A 31 -5.31 -9.90 -10.68
C ARG A 31 -5.64 -8.61 -9.92
N LEU A 32 -6.75 -7.96 -10.24
CA LEU A 32 -7.19 -6.75 -9.55
C LEU A 32 -7.45 -7.00 -8.05
N MET A 33 -8.06 -8.14 -7.71
CA MET A 33 -8.26 -8.55 -6.32
C MET A 33 -6.93 -8.73 -5.58
N ARG A 34 -5.95 -9.40 -6.19
CA ARG A 34 -4.61 -9.54 -5.58
C ARG A 34 -3.96 -8.18 -5.34
N GLN A 35 -4.00 -7.28 -6.33
CA GLN A 35 -3.46 -5.93 -6.19
C GLN A 35 -4.13 -5.15 -5.06
N ALA A 36 -5.45 -5.24 -4.94
CA ALA A 36 -6.20 -4.59 -3.87
C ALA A 36 -5.81 -5.12 -2.47
N VAL A 37 -5.61 -6.44 -2.34
CA VAL A 37 -5.14 -7.05 -1.09
C VAL A 37 -3.73 -6.57 -0.74
N GLU A 38 -2.79 -6.63 -1.68
CA GLU A 38 -1.40 -6.19 -1.47
C GLU A 38 -1.32 -4.71 -1.07
N GLU A 39 -2.13 -3.86 -1.71
CA GLU A 39 -2.23 -2.45 -1.35
C GLU A 39 -2.74 -2.26 0.09
N ARG A 40 -3.78 -2.99 0.48
CA ARG A 40 -4.31 -2.93 1.84
C ARG A 40 -3.28 -3.37 2.88
N GLU A 41 -2.52 -4.43 2.59
CA GLU A 41 -1.45 -4.90 3.46
C GLU A 41 -0.29 -3.90 3.55
N ARG A 42 0.11 -3.30 2.41
CA ARG A 42 1.12 -2.23 2.37
C ARG A 42 0.68 -1.04 3.21
N GLN A 43 -0.59 -0.63 3.11
CA GLN A 43 -1.14 0.45 3.92
C GLN A 43 -1.08 0.13 5.42
N ARG A 44 -1.48 -1.09 5.82
CA ARG A 44 -1.41 -1.55 7.21
C ARG A 44 0.03 -1.54 7.73
N ARG A 45 0.98 -2.09 6.97
CA ARG A 45 2.41 -2.08 7.34
C ARG A 45 2.95 -0.67 7.51
N ARG A 46 2.62 0.24 6.59
CA ARG A 46 3.00 1.66 6.69
C ARG A 46 2.44 2.31 7.95
N GLN A 47 1.15 2.11 8.24
CA GLN A 47 0.52 2.65 9.45
C GLN A 47 1.18 2.13 10.73
N ALA A 48 1.47 0.83 10.80
CA ALA A 48 2.16 0.22 11.93
C ALA A 48 3.59 0.76 12.12
N ALA A 49 4.33 0.98 11.03
CA ALA A 49 5.67 1.57 11.08
C ALA A 49 5.62 3.01 11.60
N VAL A 50 4.70 3.82 11.08
CA VAL A 50 4.50 5.22 11.53
C VAL A 50 4.12 5.26 13.01
N ALA A 51 3.18 4.41 13.45
CA ALA A 51 2.79 4.34 14.85
C ALA A 51 3.97 3.96 15.76
N SER A 52 4.79 2.99 15.34
CA SER A 52 6.00 2.59 16.05
C SER A 52 7.02 3.73 16.17
N LEU A 53 7.27 4.46 15.08
CA LEU A 53 8.16 5.61 15.07
C LEU A 53 7.66 6.74 15.99
N LEU A 54 6.35 7.04 15.96
CA LEU A 54 5.77 8.06 16.84
C LEU A 54 5.85 7.65 18.32
N LYS A 55 5.66 6.37 18.64
CA LYS A 55 5.83 5.85 20.00
C LYS A 55 7.28 5.99 20.49
N LEU A 56 8.26 5.71 19.63
CA LEU A 56 9.68 5.90 19.94
C LEU A 56 10.01 7.39 20.13
N ARG A 57 9.51 8.24 19.22
CA ARG A 57 9.74 9.69 19.28
C ARG A 57 9.25 10.32 20.58
N ARG A 58 8.14 9.84 21.15
CA ARG A 58 7.64 10.31 22.45
C ARG A 58 8.61 10.06 23.62
N ARG A 59 9.49 9.06 23.50
CA ARG A 59 10.47 8.70 24.54
C ARG A 59 11.86 9.25 24.26
N ALA A 60 12.13 9.65 23.02
CA ALA A 60 13.44 10.14 22.60
C ALA A 60 13.65 11.60 23.01
N ARG A 61 14.85 11.94 23.46
CA ARG A 61 15.25 13.33 23.64
C ARG A 61 15.35 14.02 22.28
N PRO A 62 14.80 15.24 22.10
CA PRO A 62 15.02 16.02 20.88
C PRO A 62 16.51 16.25 20.65
N VAL A 63 16.96 16.04 19.42
CA VAL A 63 18.36 16.25 19.00
C VAL A 63 18.38 17.44 18.05
N SER A 64 19.32 18.36 18.24
CA SER A 64 19.46 19.53 17.39
C SER A 64 20.06 19.17 16.02
N GLU A 65 19.77 20.00 15.02
CA GLU A 65 20.36 19.82 13.68
C GLU A 65 21.90 19.84 13.70
N ARG A 66 22.50 20.65 14.59
CA ARG A 66 23.96 20.72 14.75
C ARG A 66 24.54 19.40 15.24
N GLU A 67 23.88 18.74 16.19
CA GLU A 67 24.28 17.42 16.68
C GLU A 67 24.15 16.35 15.60
N VAL A 68 23.06 16.38 14.84
CA VAL A 68 22.85 15.46 13.70
C VAL A 68 23.92 15.69 12.62
N ALA A 69 24.23 16.94 12.26
CA ALA A 69 25.22 17.27 11.24
C ALA A 69 26.63 16.83 11.66
N ARG A 70 27.00 17.05 12.93
CA ARG A 70 28.27 16.59 13.51
C ARG A 70 28.39 15.07 13.46
N ALA A 71 27.36 14.34 13.88
CA ALA A 71 27.35 12.88 13.86
C ALA A 71 27.49 12.31 12.42
N ARG A 72 26.79 12.91 11.44
CA ARG A 72 26.87 12.49 10.03
C ARG A 72 28.25 12.70 9.41
N ARG A 73 28.96 13.78 9.78
CA ARG A 73 30.33 14.05 9.31
C ARG A 73 31.35 13.12 9.97
N ALA A 74 31.17 12.82 11.26
CA ALA A 74 32.06 11.92 11.99
C ALA A 74 31.96 10.45 11.54
N GLY A 75 30.80 10.02 11.02
CA GLY A 75 30.55 8.64 10.58
C GLY A 75 30.68 8.38 9.08
N ARG A 76 31.16 9.34 8.29
CA ARG A 76 31.53 9.13 6.87
C ARG A 76 33.05 9.20 6.76
N PRO A 77 33.73 8.16 6.24
CA PRO A 77 35.11 8.30 5.81
C PRO A 77 35.23 9.35 4.69
#